data_AF-A0A4Q3WZA3-F1
#
_entry.id   AF-A0A4Q3WZA3-F1
#
_cell.length_a   1.000
_cell.length_b   1.000
_cell.length_c   1.000
_cell.angle_alpha   90.00
_cell.angle_beta   90.00
_cell.angle_gamma   90.00
#
_symmetry.space_group_name_H-M   'P 1'
#
loop_
_entity.id
_entity.type
_entity.pdbx_description
1 polymer ?
#
loop_
_entity_poly.entity_id
_entity_poly.type
_entity_poly.pdbx_seq_one_letter_code
_entity_poly.pdbx_strand_id
1 'polypeptide(L)'
;VRATSAVSPNPFGTMWPQTAPPSESERLQAEQTERLRTRIAAKLAAGDLEESDVEIEVEEKRPSNMAFFSPGMEEGGGDMTQMLSGLFPQNKKKRRVKVREARPILEHQEAEKLLDRDAIVSEAIERAQENGIVFLDEIDKIAGREGSGGPQVSREGVQRDLLPLVEGATVNTKYGPVATDHMLFIAAGAFHVSKPSDLIPELQGRFPIRVELEPLSEEDLRRILTEPQNALTSQYAALLGADDVELEFAPDGIAEIARFATQVNETTENIGARRLHTLVEKVLEEISFEAPESDEKSVRVNASFVRARLAHLVSDDDLSRFIL
;
A
#
# COMPACT_ATOMS: atom_id res chain seq x y z
N VAL A 1 -59.23 50.21 9.75
CA VAL A 1 -58.44 50.01 8.51
C VAL A 1 -58.13 48.53 8.41
N ARG A 2 -58.62 47.86 7.34
CA ARG A 2 -58.12 46.67 6.59
C ARG A 2 -57.32 45.59 7.36
N ALA A 3 -57.48 44.28 7.16
CA ALA A 3 -58.06 43.52 6.05
C ALA A 3 -58.39 42.08 6.50
N THR A 4 -59.57 41.58 6.13
CA THR A 4 -59.86 40.16 5.97
C THR A 4 -59.45 39.75 4.55
N SER A 5 -58.32 39.08 4.38
CA SER A 5 -57.96 38.45 3.10
C SER A 5 -58.53 37.04 3.06
N ALA A 6 -59.58 36.86 2.27
CA ALA A 6 -60.07 35.56 1.86
C ALA A 6 -58.96 34.83 1.08
N VAL A 7 -58.61 33.63 1.52
CA VAL A 7 -57.70 32.73 0.81
C VAL A 7 -58.46 32.18 -0.40
N SER A 8 -58.00 32.49 -1.61
CA SER A 8 -58.50 31.91 -2.85
C SER A 8 -58.12 30.43 -2.92
N PRO A 9 -59.04 29.51 -3.27
CA PRO A 9 -58.66 28.12 -3.55
C PRO A 9 -57.81 28.07 -4.81
N ASN A 10 -56.62 27.49 -4.67
CA ASN A 10 -55.66 27.28 -5.75
C ASN A 10 -56.24 26.30 -6.80
N PRO A 11 -56.46 26.69 -8.07
CA PRO A 11 -57.19 25.90 -9.07
C PRO A 11 -56.38 24.75 -9.68
N PHE A 12 -55.13 24.55 -9.24
CA PHE A 12 -54.21 23.50 -9.75
C PHE A 12 -53.90 22.39 -8.74
N GLY A 13 -54.59 22.31 -7.59
CA GLY A 13 -54.38 21.28 -6.57
C GLY A 13 -54.86 19.87 -6.94
N THR A 14 -55.43 19.67 -8.13
CA THR A 14 -56.15 18.46 -8.55
C THR A 14 -55.30 17.43 -9.32
N MET A 15 -54.00 17.67 -9.52
CA MET A 15 -53.13 16.76 -10.31
C MET A 15 -52.13 15.92 -9.50
N TRP A 16 -52.10 16.03 -8.17
CA TRP A 16 -51.32 15.12 -7.33
C TRP A 16 -52.24 14.32 -6.42
N PRO A 17 -52.09 12.98 -6.36
CA PRO A 17 -52.83 12.18 -5.39
C PRO A 17 -52.41 12.64 -4.00
N GLN A 18 -53.34 13.27 -3.28
CA GLN A 18 -53.17 13.51 -1.84
C GLN A 18 -53.12 12.13 -1.18
N THR A 19 -51.94 11.74 -0.71
CA THR A 19 -51.80 10.56 0.15
C THR A 19 -52.69 10.78 1.37
N ALA A 20 -53.75 9.98 1.48
CA ALA A 20 -54.63 10.03 2.63
C ALA A 20 -53.81 9.80 3.91
N PRO A 21 -54.11 10.50 5.03
CA PRO A 21 -53.43 10.25 6.28
C PRO A 21 -53.59 8.77 6.65
N PRO A 22 -52.51 8.08 7.06
CA PRO A 22 -52.55 6.65 7.34
C PRO A 22 -53.61 6.36 8.39
N SER A 23 -54.44 5.36 8.09
CA SER A 23 -55.52 4.87 8.93
C SER A 23 -55.01 4.44 10.31
N GLU A 24 -55.89 4.43 11.30
CA GLU A 24 -55.56 4.04 12.68
C GLU A 24 -54.99 2.60 12.74
N SER A 25 -55.46 1.71 11.85
CA SER A 25 -54.91 0.37 11.66
C SER A 25 -53.50 0.35 11.10
N GLU A 26 -53.17 1.22 10.15
CA GLU A 26 -51.81 1.31 9.57
C GLU A 26 -50.81 1.85 10.59
N ARG A 27 -51.23 2.79 11.44
CA ARG A 27 -50.39 3.33 12.53
C ARG A 27 -50.09 2.27 13.58
N LEU A 28 -51.10 1.51 14.00
CA LEU A 28 -50.93 0.41 14.96
C LEU A 28 -50.03 -0.71 14.41
N GLN A 29 -50.14 -1.04 13.13
CA GLN A 29 -49.25 -2.02 12.47
C GLN A 29 -47.80 -1.52 12.37
N ALA A 30 -47.61 -0.22 12.08
CA ALA A 30 -46.28 0.39 12.04
C ALA A 30 -45.59 0.34 13.42
N GLU A 31 -46.29 0.71 14.49
CA GLU A 31 -45.75 0.64 15.86
C GLU A 31 -45.40 -0.79 16.28
N GLN A 32 -46.22 -1.78 15.93
CA GLN A 32 -45.93 -3.19 16.22
C GLN A 32 -44.69 -3.69 15.47
N THR A 33 -44.57 -3.30 14.20
CA THR A 33 -43.42 -3.67 13.35
C THR A 33 -42.13 -3.03 13.86
N GLU A 34 -42.19 -1.78 14.30
CA GLU A 34 -41.05 -1.06 14.88
C GLU A 34 -40.57 -1.73 16.18
N ARG A 35 -41.48 -2.08 17.09
CA ARG A 35 -41.14 -2.81 18.33
C ARG A 35 -40.49 -4.16 18.07
N LEU A 36 -40.99 -4.90 17.07
CA LEU A 36 -40.40 -6.18 16.65
C LEU A 36 -38.99 -5.97 16.08
N ARG A 37 -38.80 -4.95 15.23
CA ARG A 37 -37.51 -4.60 14.65
C ARG A 37 -36.48 -4.24 15.73
N THR A 38 -36.85 -3.44 16.72
CA THR A 38 -35.94 -3.08 17.84
C THR A 38 -35.52 -4.30 18.64
N ARG A 39 -36.45 -5.23 18.92
CA ARG A 39 -36.12 -6.48 19.64
C ARG A 39 -35.18 -7.38 18.83
N ILE A 40 -35.42 -7.54 17.53
CA ILE A 40 -34.56 -8.35 16.66
C ILE A 40 -33.18 -7.72 16.53
N ALA A 41 -33.09 -6.39 16.39
CA ALA A 41 -31.83 -5.66 16.35
C ALA A 41 -31.01 -5.88 17.64
N ALA A 42 -31.64 -5.82 18.81
CA ALA A 42 -30.96 -6.10 20.08
C ALA A 42 -30.42 -7.54 20.15
N LYS A 43 -31.20 -8.53 19.69
CA LYS A 43 -30.76 -9.94 19.65
C LYS A 43 -29.64 -10.19 18.64
N LEU A 44 -29.67 -9.53 17.48
CA LEU A 44 -28.59 -9.58 16.48
C LEU A 44 -27.31 -8.94 17.02
N ALA A 45 -27.42 -7.82 17.74
CA ALA A 45 -26.29 -7.15 18.37
C ALA A 45 -25.67 -8.00 19.51
N ALA A 46 -26.49 -8.75 20.24
CA ALA A 46 -26.05 -9.68 21.28
C ALA A 46 -25.44 -10.99 20.75
N GLY A 47 -25.57 -11.29 19.45
CA GLY A 47 -25.10 -12.56 18.86
C GLY A 47 -26.04 -13.75 19.12
N ASP A 48 -27.26 -13.52 19.59
CA ASP A 48 -28.20 -14.60 19.96
C ASP A 48 -28.76 -15.35 18.73
N LEU A 49 -28.62 -14.79 17.53
CA LEU A 49 -29.23 -15.31 16.30
C LEU A 49 -28.21 -15.89 15.32
N GLU A 50 -26.93 -16.00 15.69
CA GLU A 50 -25.84 -16.39 14.78
C GLU A 50 -26.04 -17.76 14.11
N GLU A 51 -26.70 -18.70 14.80
CA GLU A 51 -27.01 -20.04 14.31
C GLU A 51 -28.33 -20.14 13.54
N SER A 52 -29.10 -19.05 13.46
CA SER A 52 -30.36 -19.01 12.72
C SER A 52 -30.09 -19.00 11.21
N ASP A 53 -30.91 -19.72 10.45
CA ASP A 53 -30.88 -19.64 8.99
C ASP A 53 -31.54 -18.35 8.51
N VAL A 54 -30.89 -17.69 7.56
CA VAL A 54 -31.41 -16.54 6.81
C VAL A 54 -31.20 -16.76 5.32
N GLU A 55 -32.15 -16.28 4.51
CA GLU A 55 -32.05 -16.29 3.05
C GLU A 55 -31.58 -14.91 2.59
N ILE A 56 -30.43 -14.83 1.94
CA ILE A 56 -29.85 -13.60 1.42
C ILE A 56 -29.71 -13.66 -0.10
N GLU A 57 -29.79 -12.51 -0.77
CA GLU A 57 -29.49 -12.39 -2.19
C GLU A 57 -28.01 -12.09 -2.39
N VAL A 58 -27.30 -12.99 -3.05
CA VAL A 58 -25.87 -12.84 -3.34
C VAL A 58 -25.69 -12.65 -4.84
N GLU A 59 -24.83 -11.71 -5.22
CA GLU A 59 -24.41 -11.50 -6.60
C GLU A 59 -23.35 -12.54 -6.95
N GLU A 60 -23.63 -13.40 -7.94
CA GLU A 60 -22.72 -14.45 -8.36
C GLU A 60 -21.85 -13.91 -9.52
N LYS A 61 -20.60 -13.54 -9.22
CA LYS A 61 -19.59 -13.25 -10.26
C LYS A 61 -19.30 -14.56 -11.00
N ARG A 62 -19.77 -14.68 -12.25
CA ARG A 62 -19.44 -15.85 -13.08
C ARG A 62 -17.92 -15.91 -13.26
N PRO A 63 -17.27 -17.06 -13.04
CA PRO A 63 -15.88 -17.21 -13.42
C PRO A 63 -15.78 -17.06 -14.94
N SER A 64 -15.07 -16.01 -15.36
CA SER A 64 -14.84 -15.67 -16.76
C SER A 64 -13.88 -16.69 -17.38
N ASN A 65 -14.33 -17.93 -17.61
CA ASN A 65 -13.53 -18.98 -18.25
C ASN A 65 -13.26 -18.71 -19.75
N MET A 66 -13.55 -17.49 -20.23
CA MET A 66 -13.37 -17.11 -21.63
C MET A 66 -12.00 -16.48 -21.91
N ALA A 67 -11.22 -16.17 -20.88
CA ALA A 67 -9.87 -15.60 -21.01
C ALA A 67 -8.80 -16.62 -21.50
N PHE A 68 -9.12 -17.91 -21.56
CA PHE A 68 -8.13 -18.97 -21.82
C PHE A 68 -7.86 -19.29 -23.30
N PHE A 69 -8.53 -18.63 -24.26
CA PHE A 69 -8.58 -19.11 -25.65
C PHE A 69 -7.88 -18.27 -26.73
N SER A 70 -7.07 -17.25 -26.41
CA SER A 70 -6.28 -16.59 -27.48
C SER A 70 -4.99 -15.92 -26.97
N PRO A 71 -3.79 -16.37 -27.41
CA PRO A 71 -2.55 -15.68 -27.13
C PRO A 71 -2.51 -14.35 -27.91
N GLY A 72 -2.38 -13.22 -27.20
CA GLY A 72 -2.29 -11.87 -27.79
C GLY A 72 -3.37 -10.88 -27.32
N MET A 73 -4.22 -11.27 -26.36
CA MET A 73 -5.35 -10.46 -25.89
C MET A 73 -5.30 -10.12 -24.39
N GLU A 74 -4.15 -10.29 -23.74
CA GLU A 74 -3.99 -10.10 -22.28
C GLU A 74 -4.22 -8.65 -21.82
N GLU A 75 -3.87 -7.64 -22.63
CA GLU A 75 -3.97 -6.23 -22.20
C GLU A 75 -5.30 -5.55 -22.60
N GLY A 76 -5.99 -6.03 -23.64
CA GLY A 76 -7.22 -5.40 -24.17
C GLY A 76 -8.51 -6.23 -24.02
N GLY A 77 -8.41 -7.52 -23.67
CA GLY A 77 -9.58 -8.41 -23.54
C GLY A 77 -10.35 -8.25 -22.22
N GLY A 78 -9.70 -7.74 -21.17
CA GLY A 78 -10.29 -7.54 -19.85
C GLY A 78 -11.42 -6.50 -19.84
N ASP A 79 -11.16 -5.34 -20.45
CA ASP A 79 -12.13 -4.23 -20.50
C ASP A 79 -13.36 -4.58 -21.33
N MET A 80 -13.19 -5.31 -22.45
CA MET A 80 -14.33 -5.74 -23.28
C MET A 80 -15.21 -6.77 -22.56
N THR A 81 -14.61 -7.66 -21.75
CA THR A 81 -15.36 -8.61 -20.92
C THR A 81 -16.11 -7.91 -19.79
N GLN A 82 -15.50 -6.90 -19.16
CA GLN A 82 -16.15 -6.09 -18.13
C GLN A 82 -17.32 -5.27 -18.69
N MET A 83 -17.14 -4.62 -19.85
CA MET A 83 -18.21 -3.90 -20.56
C MET A 83 -19.36 -4.83 -20.97
N LEU A 84 -19.07 -6.05 -21.43
CA LEU A 84 -20.10 -7.05 -21.75
C LEU A 84 -20.87 -7.48 -20.49
N SER A 85 -20.19 -7.63 -19.35
CA SER A 85 -20.83 -8.01 -18.08
C SER A 85 -21.75 -6.93 -17.52
N GLY A 86 -21.47 -5.64 -17.79
CA GLY A 86 -22.31 -4.51 -17.39
C GLY A 86 -23.61 -4.37 -18.18
N LEU A 87 -23.70 -4.99 -19.36
CA LEU A 87 -24.91 -5.02 -20.20
C LEU A 87 -25.90 -6.13 -19.80
N PHE A 88 -25.46 -7.15 -19.08
CA PHE A 88 -26.34 -8.20 -18.56
C PHE A 88 -26.72 -7.91 -17.11
N PRO A 89 -28.01 -8.03 -16.73
CA PRO A 89 -28.41 -7.89 -15.34
C PRO A 89 -27.62 -8.87 -14.46
N GLN A 90 -27.04 -8.37 -13.37
CA GLN A 90 -26.37 -9.22 -12.39
C GLN A 90 -27.36 -10.25 -11.86
N ASN A 91 -27.04 -11.53 -12.07
CA ASN A 91 -27.90 -12.61 -11.58
C ASN A 91 -27.74 -12.68 -10.05
N LYS A 92 -28.73 -12.14 -9.33
CA LYS A 92 -28.87 -12.34 -7.90
C LYS A 92 -29.41 -13.73 -7.65
N LYS A 93 -28.72 -14.50 -6.82
CA LYS A 93 -29.15 -15.84 -6.40
C LYS A 93 -29.49 -15.82 -4.93
N LYS A 94 -30.64 -16.36 -4.58
CA LYS A 94 -31.02 -16.55 -3.18
C LYS A 94 -30.24 -17.72 -2.60
N ARG A 95 -29.54 -17.46 -1.51
CA ARG A 95 -28.75 -18.46 -0.79
C ARG A 95 -29.19 -18.46 0.67
N ARG A 96 -29.49 -19.65 1.19
CA ARG A 96 -29.76 -19.86 2.60
C ARG A 96 -28.45 -20.14 3.33
N VAL A 97 -28.13 -19.32 4.31
CA VAL A 97 -26.89 -19.37 5.11
C VAL A 97 -27.22 -19.04 6.57
N LYS A 98 -26.30 -19.34 7.48
CA LYS A 98 -26.43 -18.88 8.87
C LYS A 98 -26.17 -17.38 8.99
N VAL A 99 -26.74 -16.73 9.99
CA VAL A 99 -26.53 -15.28 10.26
C VAL A 99 -25.04 -14.94 10.37
N ARG A 100 -24.24 -15.81 11.01
CA ARG A 100 -22.77 -15.63 11.14
C ARG A 100 -22.03 -15.53 9.81
N GLU A 101 -22.53 -16.23 8.79
CA GLU A 101 -21.98 -16.24 7.43
C GLU A 101 -22.58 -15.13 6.57
N ALA A 102 -23.85 -14.76 6.82
CA ALA A 102 -24.54 -13.67 6.14
C ALA A 102 -23.96 -12.30 6.47
N ARG A 103 -23.56 -12.07 7.73
CA ARG A 103 -23.01 -10.79 8.21
C ARG A 103 -21.89 -10.23 7.33
N PRO A 104 -20.75 -10.93 7.14
CA PRO A 104 -19.66 -10.40 6.33
C PRO A 104 -20.04 -10.23 4.85
N ILE A 105 -20.94 -11.07 4.32
CA ILE A 105 -21.41 -10.97 2.92
C ILE A 105 -22.22 -9.70 2.73
N LEU A 106 -23.21 -9.46 3.59
CA LEU A 106 -24.09 -8.29 3.53
C LEU A 106 -23.31 -7.00 3.83
N GLU A 107 -22.40 -7.03 4.80
CA GLU A 107 -21.55 -5.90 5.13
C GLU A 107 -20.69 -5.49 3.93
N HIS A 108 -20.07 -6.46 3.25
CA HIS A 108 -19.31 -6.18 2.03
C HIS A 108 -20.19 -5.61 0.92
N GLN A 109 -21.38 -6.17 0.69
CA GLN A 109 -22.32 -5.68 -0.33
C GLN A 109 -22.82 -4.26 -0.05
N GLU A 110 -23.19 -3.96 1.20
CA GLU A 110 -23.64 -2.62 1.58
C GLU A 110 -22.48 -1.62 1.55
N ALA A 111 -21.28 -2.03 1.97
CA ALA A 111 -20.07 -1.21 1.83
C ALA A 111 -19.81 -0.85 0.36
N GLU A 112 -19.89 -1.81 -0.57
CA GLU A 112 -19.71 -1.53 -2.01
C GLU A 112 -20.77 -0.56 -2.56
N LYS A 113 -22.02 -0.62 -2.10
CA LYS A 113 -23.07 0.33 -2.49
C LYS A 113 -22.86 1.74 -1.97
N LEU A 114 -22.21 1.88 -0.82
CA LEU A 114 -21.87 3.18 -0.24
C LEU A 114 -20.69 3.85 -0.95
N LEU A 115 -19.95 3.12 -1.79
CA LEU A 115 -18.85 3.67 -2.57
C LEU A 115 -19.37 4.33 -3.84
N ASP A 116 -19.22 5.66 -3.91
CA ASP A 116 -19.28 6.37 -5.19
C ASP A 116 -17.94 6.19 -5.92
N ARG A 117 -17.91 5.25 -6.86
CA ARG A 117 -16.70 4.92 -7.62
C ARG A 117 -16.20 6.11 -8.45
N ASP A 118 -17.10 6.94 -8.97
CA ASP A 118 -16.73 8.09 -9.80
C ASP A 118 -16.10 9.19 -8.95
N ALA A 119 -16.64 9.43 -7.75
CA ALA A 119 -16.04 10.34 -6.79
C ALA A 119 -14.65 9.87 -6.32
N ILE A 120 -14.50 8.58 -6.01
CA ILE A 120 -13.20 7.99 -5.60
C ILE A 120 -12.16 8.14 -6.71
N VAL A 121 -12.53 7.84 -7.96
CA VAL A 121 -11.62 7.96 -9.11
C VAL A 121 -11.22 9.41 -9.32
N SER A 122 -12.18 10.32 -9.26
CA SER A 122 -11.94 11.75 -9.42
C SER A 122 -10.99 12.29 -8.34
N GLU A 123 -11.22 11.93 -7.08
CA GLU A 123 -10.35 12.29 -5.95
C GLU A 123 -8.96 11.67 -6.07
N ALA A 124 -8.85 10.41 -6.52
CA ALA A 124 -7.56 9.75 -6.71
C ALA A 124 -6.73 10.44 -7.81
N ILE A 125 -7.35 10.83 -8.93
CA ILE A 125 -6.69 11.59 -9.99
C ILE A 125 -6.22 12.94 -9.45
N GLU A 126 -7.10 13.69 -8.78
CA GLU A 126 -6.74 14.99 -8.19
C GLU A 126 -5.56 14.87 -7.22
N ARG A 127 -5.60 13.89 -6.31
CA ARG A 127 -4.49 13.63 -5.37
C ARG A 127 -3.19 13.28 -6.07
N ALA A 128 -3.25 12.46 -7.13
CA ALA A 128 -2.07 12.10 -7.90
C ALA A 128 -1.46 13.31 -8.62
N GLN A 129 -2.29 14.18 -9.20
CA GLN A 129 -1.82 15.37 -9.92
C GLN A 129 -1.24 16.42 -8.97
N GLU A 130 -1.91 16.70 -7.86
CA GLU A 130 -1.55 17.80 -6.95
C GLU A 130 -0.50 17.41 -5.89
N ASN A 131 -0.48 16.15 -5.46
CA ASN A 131 0.38 15.67 -4.37
C ASN A 131 1.22 14.45 -4.77
N GLY A 132 1.24 14.07 -6.05
CA GLY A 132 2.00 12.94 -6.53
C GLY A 132 3.50 13.15 -6.34
N ILE A 133 4.19 12.13 -5.84
CA ILE A 133 5.64 12.11 -5.72
C ILE A 133 6.18 10.94 -6.55
N VAL A 134 7.10 11.23 -7.46
CA VAL A 134 7.78 10.24 -8.29
C VAL A 134 9.26 10.21 -7.91
N PHE A 135 9.72 9.06 -7.39
CA PHE A 135 11.12 8.84 -7.06
C PHE A 135 11.82 8.05 -8.19
N LEU A 136 12.77 8.68 -8.85
CA LEU A 136 13.60 8.11 -9.91
C LEU A 136 14.95 7.71 -9.32
N ASP A 137 15.10 6.44 -8.95
CA ASP A 137 16.38 5.91 -8.44
C ASP A 137 17.38 5.67 -9.58
N GLU A 138 18.67 5.67 -9.23
CA GLU A 138 19.79 5.36 -10.15
C GLU A 138 19.80 6.17 -11.47
N ILE A 139 19.38 7.44 -11.43
CA ILE A 139 19.38 8.32 -12.62
C ILE A 139 20.80 8.53 -13.19
N ASP A 140 21.83 8.31 -12.38
CA ASP A 140 23.24 8.38 -12.79
C ASP A 140 23.63 7.28 -13.80
N LYS A 141 22.87 6.16 -13.87
CA LYS A 141 23.10 5.09 -14.86
C LYS A 141 22.74 5.49 -16.28
N ILE A 142 21.82 6.45 -16.42
CA ILE A 142 21.43 7.04 -17.71
C ILE A 142 22.19 8.33 -18.01
N ALA A 143 22.83 8.96 -17.02
CA ALA A 143 23.75 10.07 -17.18
C ALA A 143 25.11 9.57 -17.70
N GLY A 144 25.49 9.90 -18.92
CA GLY A 144 26.81 9.51 -19.41
C GLY A 144 27.05 9.86 -20.87
N ARG A 145 28.26 10.34 -21.15
CA ARG A 145 28.80 10.52 -22.51
C ARG A 145 29.70 9.34 -22.88
N GLU A 146 29.57 8.92 -24.13
CA GLU A 146 30.12 7.67 -24.65
C GLU A 146 31.66 7.59 -24.67
N GLY A 147 32.17 6.41 -24.35
CA GLY A 147 33.37 5.86 -25.00
C GLY A 147 33.01 5.22 -26.34
N SER A 148 33.91 5.29 -27.31
CA SER A 148 33.75 4.76 -28.67
C SER A 148 33.44 3.25 -28.68
N GLY A 149 32.16 2.85 -28.82
CA GLY A 149 31.82 1.48 -29.28
C GLY A 149 30.72 0.65 -28.57
N GLY A 150 29.81 1.22 -27.77
CA GLY A 150 28.69 0.47 -27.13
C GLY A 150 27.29 1.00 -27.51
N PRO A 151 26.18 0.28 -27.28
CA PRO A 151 24.82 0.61 -27.77
C PRO A 151 24.33 2.01 -27.30
N GLN A 152 24.42 2.95 -28.23
CA GLN A 152 24.45 4.41 -28.04
C GLN A 152 23.08 5.05 -27.77
N VAL A 153 22.06 4.57 -28.48
CA VAL A 153 20.75 5.24 -28.57
C VAL A 153 19.90 5.05 -27.31
N SER A 154 20.24 4.07 -26.46
CA SER A 154 19.34 3.63 -25.40
C SER A 154 19.33 4.52 -24.16
N ARG A 155 20.44 5.14 -23.75
CA ARG A 155 20.52 5.88 -22.47
C ARG A 155 19.99 7.31 -22.58
N GLU A 156 20.41 8.01 -23.63
CA GLU A 156 19.85 9.34 -23.94
C GLU A 156 18.37 9.23 -24.35
N GLY A 157 18.00 8.15 -25.05
CA GLY A 157 16.60 7.84 -25.35
C GLY A 157 15.73 7.80 -24.10
N VAL A 158 16.15 7.08 -23.05
CA VAL A 158 15.42 7.05 -21.77
C VAL A 158 15.28 8.43 -21.15
N GLN A 159 16.33 9.26 -21.17
CA GLN A 159 16.22 10.64 -20.68
C GLN A 159 15.21 11.47 -21.48
N ARG A 160 15.21 11.33 -22.81
CA ARG A 160 14.26 12.03 -23.69
C ARG A 160 12.83 11.56 -23.51
N ASP A 161 12.64 10.28 -23.24
CA ASP A 161 11.32 9.69 -22.97
C ASP A 161 10.79 10.09 -21.59
N LEU A 162 11.69 10.37 -20.63
CA LEU A 162 11.32 10.91 -19.32
C LEU A 162 10.96 12.40 -19.36
N LEU A 163 11.49 13.18 -20.31
CA LEU A 163 11.26 14.63 -20.37
C LEU A 163 9.78 15.01 -20.32
N PRO A 164 8.87 14.48 -21.18
CA PRO A 164 7.47 14.88 -21.14
C PRO A 164 6.83 14.74 -19.76
N LEU A 165 7.21 13.72 -18.99
CA LEU A 165 6.67 13.51 -17.65
C LEU A 165 7.10 14.61 -16.67
N VAL A 166 8.37 15.01 -16.72
CA VAL A 166 8.92 16.05 -15.83
C VAL A 166 8.57 17.47 -16.34
N GLU A 167 8.32 17.64 -17.63
CA GLU A 167 7.91 18.92 -18.22
C GLU A 167 6.41 19.21 -18.06
N GLY A 168 5.59 18.16 -17.90
CA GLY A 168 4.13 18.22 -17.87
C GLY A 168 3.53 17.53 -19.09
N ALA A 169 2.88 16.39 -18.86
CA ALA A 169 2.18 15.64 -19.88
C ALA A 169 0.88 15.04 -19.32
N THR A 170 -0.08 14.81 -20.21
CA THR A 170 -1.28 14.03 -19.88
C THR A 170 -1.06 12.56 -20.23
N VAL A 171 -1.02 11.71 -19.20
CA VAL A 171 -0.88 10.26 -19.32
C VAL A 171 -2.25 9.60 -19.16
N ASN A 172 -2.66 8.80 -20.13
CA ASN A 172 -3.91 8.05 -20.05
C ASN A 172 -3.72 6.82 -19.16
N THR A 173 -4.51 6.72 -18.10
CA THR A 173 -4.55 5.55 -17.22
C THR A 173 -5.91 4.87 -17.32
N LYS A 174 -6.04 3.65 -16.77
CA LYS A 174 -7.33 2.96 -16.65
C LYS A 174 -8.39 3.70 -15.82
N TYR A 175 -7.98 4.72 -15.07
CA TYR A 175 -8.87 5.56 -14.25
C TYR A 175 -9.22 6.88 -14.93
N GLY A 176 -8.58 7.20 -16.05
CA GLY A 176 -8.72 8.48 -16.75
C GLY A 176 -7.38 9.14 -17.05
N PRO A 177 -7.40 10.30 -17.73
CA PRO A 177 -6.21 11.10 -17.97
C PRO A 177 -5.67 11.69 -16.67
N VAL A 178 -4.34 11.65 -16.51
CA VAL A 178 -3.62 12.22 -15.36
C VAL A 178 -2.56 13.19 -15.89
N ALA A 179 -2.60 14.44 -15.44
CA ALA A 179 -1.59 15.46 -15.73
C ALA A 179 -0.39 15.40 -14.77
N THR A 180 0.84 15.49 -15.27
CA THR A 180 2.05 15.39 -14.43
C THR A 180 2.63 16.75 -14.02
N ASP A 181 2.01 17.85 -14.45
CA ASP A 181 2.50 19.24 -14.31
C ASP A 181 2.87 19.66 -12.87
N HIS A 182 2.19 19.09 -11.87
CA HIS A 182 2.36 19.45 -10.45
C HIS A 182 2.93 18.31 -9.60
N MET A 183 3.32 17.20 -10.21
CA MET A 183 3.97 16.11 -9.49
C MET A 183 5.39 16.49 -9.08
N LEU A 184 5.78 16.11 -7.86
CA LEU A 184 7.14 16.27 -7.37
C LEU A 184 8.02 15.12 -7.86
N PHE A 185 9.03 15.43 -8.65
CA PHE A 185 10.06 14.46 -9.05
C PHE A 185 11.28 14.56 -8.14
N ILE A 186 11.69 13.42 -7.58
CA ILE A 186 12.92 13.27 -6.81
C ILE A 186 13.78 12.28 -7.57
N ALA A 187 14.94 12.71 -8.05
CA ALA A 187 15.90 11.83 -8.70
C ALA A 187 17.11 11.59 -7.81
N ALA A 188 17.51 10.34 -7.68
CA ALA A 188 18.66 9.91 -6.90
C ALA A 188 19.66 9.17 -7.77
N GLY A 189 20.93 9.23 -7.40
CA GLY A 189 22.02 8.54 -8.09
C GLY A 189 23.32 8.71 -7.32
N ALA A 190 24.21 7.73 -7.40
CA ALA A 190 25.49 7.77 -6.72
C ALA A 190 26.50 8.69 -7.43
N PHE A 191 26.37 8.83 -8.76
CA PHE A 191 27.22 9.70 -9.58
C PHE A 191 28.73 9.43 -9.41
N HIS A 192 29.09 8.15 -9.21
CA HIS A 192 30.49 7.73 -9.08
C HIS A 192 31.24 7.78 -10.42
N VAL A 193 30.57 7.41 -11.52
CA VAL A 193 31.15 7.29 -12.87
C VAL A 193 30.66 8.37 -13.83
N SER A 194 29.59 9.06 -13.46
CA SER A 194 28.95 10.13 -14.23
C SER A 194 28.71 11.33 -13.33
N LYS A 195 28.51 12.50 -13.93
CA LYS A 195 28.17 13.72 -13.20
C LYS A 195 26.77 14.16 -13.56
N PRO A 196 26.08 14.93 -12.70
CA PRO A 196 24.80 15.54 -13.06
C PRO A 196 24.87 16.40 -14.33
N SER A 197 26.04 16.95 -14.66
CA SER A 197 26.29 17.68 -15.91
C SER A 197 26.26 16.83 -17.18
N ASP A 198 26.30 15.50 -17.04
CA ASP A 198 26.26 14.54 -18.15
C ASP A 198 24.83 14.14 -18.54
N LEU A 199 23.82 14.59 -17.78
CA LEU A 199 22.42 14.54 -18.19
C LEU A 199 22.17 15.53 -19.34
N ILE A 200 21.12 15.33 -20.14
CA ILE A 200 20.74 16.28 -21.18
C ILE A 200 20.38 17.65 -20.58
N PRO A 201 20.71 18.78 -21.24
CA PRO A 201 20.46 20.12 -20.70
C PRO A 201 19.01 20.37 -20.27
N GLU A 202 18.05 19.82 -21.02
CA GLU A 202 16.62 19.92 -20.76
C GLU A 202 16.27 19.32 -19.40
N LEU A 203 16.78 18.12 -19.11
CA LEU A 203 16.50 17.41 -17.85
C LEU A 203 17.21 18.10 -16.67
N GLN A 204 18.43 18.60 -16.88
CA GLN A 204 19.13 19.40 -15.87
C GLN A 204 18.33 20.64 -15.44
N GLY A 205 17.64 21.29 -16.39
CA GLY A 205 16.80 22.45 -16.11
C GLY A 205 15.56 22.13 -15.26
N ARG A 206 15.12 20.86 -15.26
CA ARG A 206 13.96 20.38 -14.48
C ARG A 206 14.31 19.86 -13.08
N PHE A 207 15.59 19.69 -12.78
CA PHE A 207 16.10 19.39 -11.43
C PHE A 207 16.93 20.56 -10.88
N PRO A 208 16.30 21.71 -10.55
CA PRO A 208 17.00 22.91 -10.08
C PRO A 208 17.53 22.77 -8.66
N ILE A 209 16.86 21.98 -7.80
CA ILE A 209 17.29 21.72 -6.43
C ILE A 209 18.26 20.55 -6.46
N ARG A 210 19.46 20.78 -5.93
CA ARG A 210 20.50 19.75 -5.82
C ARG A 210 20.93 19.65 -4.38
N VAL A 211 20.95 18.43 -3.87
CA VAL A 211 21.41 18.10 -2.52
C VAL A 211 22.37 16.93 -2.62
N GLU A 212 23.43 16.97 -1.83
CA GLU A 212 24.39 15.88 -1.68
C GLU A 212 24.19 15.30 -0.28
N LEU A 213 24.13 13.97 -0.18
CA LEU A 213 24.00 13.27 1.10
C LEU A 213 25.37 12.78 1.53
N GLU A 214 25.67 12.92 2.81
CA GLU A 214 26.93 12.46 3.39
C GLU A 214 26.91 10.93 3.57
N PRO A 215 28.07 10.25 3.39
CA PRO A 215 28.20 8.85 3.75
C PRO A 215 27.91 8.62 5.25
N LEU A 216 27.31 7.46 5.57
CA LEU A 216 26.99 7.09 6.94
C LEU A 216 28.25 6.73 7.72
N SER A 217 28.41 7.32 8.91
CA SER A 217 29.45 6.92 9.86
C SER A 217 29.03 5.70 10.69
N GLU A 218 29.98 5.06 11.39
CA GLU A 218 29.68 3.99 12.36
C GLU A 218 28.67 4.44 13.42
N GLU A 219 28.77 5.70 13.85
CA GLU A 219 27.83 6.30 14.81
C GLU A 219 26.42 6.38 14.20
N ASP A 220 26.30 6.78 12.94
CA ASP A 220 24.99 6.83 12.26
C ASP A 220 24.38 5.43 12.11
N LEU A 221 25.20 4.42 11.79
CA LEU A 221 24.74 3.03 11.73
C LEU A 221 24.22 2.54 13.09
N ARG A 222 24.88 2.93 14.19
CA ARG A 222 24.39 2.63 15.56
C ARG A 222 23.04 3.29 15.81
N ARG A 223 22.88 4.56 15.44
CA ARG A 223 21.62 5.31 15.60
C ARG A 223 20.50 4.71 14.76
N ILE A 224 20.78 4.27 13.53
CA ILE A 224 19.82 3.60 12.65
C ILE A 224 19.26 2.31 13.29
N LEU A 225 20.07 1.61 14.08
CA LEU A 225 19.63 0.39 14.78
C LEU A 225 18.68 0.67 15.95
N THR A 226 18.57 1.89 16.47
CA THR A 226 17.83 2.16 17.72
C THR A 226 16.85 3.33 17.69
N GLU A 227 17.15 4.40 16.94
CA GLU A 227 16.37 5.65 16.98
C GLU A 227 15.14 5.69 16.04
N PRO A 228 15.19 5.13 14.82
CA PRO A 228 14.01 5.08 13.95
C PRO A 228 12.84 4.35 14.61
N GLN A 229 11.61 4.82 14.39
CA GLN A 229 10.40 4.25 15.00
C GLN A 229 10.29 2.73 14.78
N ASN A 230 10.67 2.26 13.59
CA ASN A 230 10.71 0.85 13.22
C ASN A 230 12.16 0.43 12.97
N ALA A 231 13.07 0.70 13.89
CA ALA A 231 14.46 0.24 13.77
C ALA A 231 14.56 -1.30 13.72
N LEU A 232 15.61 -1.82 13.09
CA LEU A 232 15.78 -3.28 12.91
C LEU A 232 15.73 -4.05 14.24
N THR A 233 16.35 -3.51 15.29
CA THR A 233 16.33 -4.15 16.63
C THR A 233 14.91 -4.27 17.19
N SER A 234 14.11 -3.21 17.08
CA SER A 234 12.70 -3.19 17.48
C SER A 234 11.85 -4.15 16.66
N GLN A 235 12.09 -4.24 15.34
CA GLN A 235 11.40 -5.17 14.46
C GLN A 235 11.67 -6.62 14.87
N TYR A 236 12.94 -7.00 15.04
CA TYR A 236 13.30 -8.37 15.44
C TYR A 236 12.86 -8.72 16.85
N ALA A 237 12.88 -7.77 17.79
CA ALA A 237 12.33 -7.99 19.12
C ALA A 237 10.81 -8.24 19.09
N ALA A 238 10.07 -7.54 18.24
CA ALA A 238 8.64 -7.76 18.06
C ALA A 238 8.35 -9.09 17.34
N LEU A 239 9.15 -9.46 16.33
CA LEU A 239 9.00 -10.72 15.60
C LEU A 239 9.21 -11.93 16.51
N LEU A 240 10.31 -11.97 17.27
CA LEU A 240 10.58 -13.06 18.20
C LEU A 240 9.63 -13.05 19.42
N GLY A 241 9.12 -11.89 19.80
CA GLY A 241 8.07 -11.78 20.81
C GLY A 241 6.75 -12.46 20.41
N ALA A 242 6.50 -12.67 19.11
CA ALA A 242 5.35 -13.45 18.66
C ALA A 242 5.48 -14.96 19.01
N ASP A 243 6.71 -15.44 19.18
CA ASP A 243 7.06 -16.80 19.61
C ASP A 243 7.41 -16.85 21.12
N ASP A 244 6.94 -15.87 21.91
CA ASP A 244 7.19 -15.76 23.36
C ASP A 244 8.68 -15.62 23.76
N VAL A 245 9.55 -15.15 22.85
CA VAL A 245 10.97 -14.88 23.12
C VAL A 245 11.22 -13.37 23.30
N GLU A 246 11.67 -12.98 24.49
CA GLU A 246 12.07 -11.60 24.81
C GLU A 246 13.51 -11.33 24.32
N LEU A 247 13.65 -10.52 23.27
CA LEU A 247 14.97 -10.13 22.74
C LEU A 247 15.38 -8.73 23.23
N GLU A 248 16.51 -8.63 23.93
CA GLU A 248 17.12 -7.35 24.33
C GLU A 248 18.47 -7.16 23.61
N PHE A 249 18.61 -6.07 22.86
CA PHE A 249 19.91 -5.63 22.36
C PHE A 249 20.61 -4.73 23.37
N ALA A 250 21.73 -5.19 23.91
CA ALA A 250 22.55 -4.38 24.80
C ALA A 250 23.32 -3.31 24.00
N PRO A 251 23.61 -2.12 24.58
CA PRO A 251 24.28 -1.03 23.86
C PRO A 251 25.63 -1.42 23.25
N ASP A 252 26.38 -2.31 23.91
CA ASP A 252 27.65 -2.84 23.41
C ASP A 252 27.46 -3.81 22.25
N GLY A 253 26.37 -4.59 22.23
CA GLY A 253 25.99 -5.43 21.10
C GLY A 253 25.65 -4.60 19.86
N ILE A 254 24.87 -3.53 20.01
CA ILE A 254 24.52 -2.61 18.92
C ILE A 254 25.77 -1.95 18.35
N ALA A 255 26.67 -1.47 19.22
CA ALA A 255 27.94 -0.88 18.80
C ALA A 255 28.80 -1.89 18.03
N GLU A 256 28.85 -3.15 18.48
CA GLU A 256 29.62 -4.19 17.78
C GLU A 256 29.04 -4.51 16.39
N ILE A 257 27.70 -4.56 16.24
CA ILE A 257 27.05 -4.74 14.93
C ILE A 257 27.39 -3.59 13.99
N ALA A 258 27.28 -2.34 14.47
CA ALA A 258 27.59 -1.15 13.68
C ALA A 258 29.07 -1.15 13.23
N ARG A 259 29.99 -1.50 14.13
CA ARG A 259 31.42 -1.64 13.82
C ARG A 259 31.68 -2.69 12.74
N PHE A 260 31.06 -3.87 12.86
CA PHE A 260 31.17 -4.90 11.82
C PHE A 260 30.60 -4.44 10.48
N ALA A 261 29.47 -3.72 10.48
CA ALA A 261 28.88 -3.17 9.27
C ALA A 261 29.82 -2.18 8.56
N THR A 262 30.44 -1.27 9.32
CA THR A 262 31.45 -0.35 8.81
C THR A 262 32.64 -1.11 8.22
N GLN A 263 33.20 -2.07 8.98
CA GLN A 263 34.35 -2.85 8.53
C GLN A 263 34.09 -3.59 7.23
N VAL A 264 32.94 -4.28 7.11
CA VAL A 264 32.59 -5.03 5.89
C VAL A 264 32.34 -4.07 4.72
N ASN A 265 31.75 -2.91 4.95
CA ASN A 265 31.57 -1.90 3.90
C ASN A 265 32.91 -1.31 3.41
N GLU A 266 33.95 -1.28 4.26
CA GLU A 266 35.29 -0.82 3.88
C GLU A 266 36.12 -1.90 3.15
N THR A 267 35.99 -3.17 3.55
CA THR A 267 36.75 -4.27 2.95
C THR A 267 36.11 -4.84 1.68
N THR A 268 34.79 -4.69 1.54
CA THR A 268 34.01 -5.20 0.40
C THR A 268 33.31 -4.07 -0.36
N GLU A 269 32.16 -4.35 -0.99
CA GLU A 269 31.34 -3.32 -1.62
C GLU A 269 30.54 -2.56 -0.56
N ASN A 270 30.67 -1.23 -0.54
CA ASN A 270 29.91 -0.40 0.38
C ASN A 270 28.46 -0.30 -0.09
N ILE A 271 27.56 -1.02 0.59
CA ILE A 271 26.11 -0.99 0.35
C ILE A 271 25.37 -0.11 1.37
N GLY A 272 26.10 0.68 2.16
CA GLY A 272 25.59 1.58 3.18
C GLY A 272 24.86 0.86 4.32
N ALA A 273 23.76 1.45 4.78
CA ALA A 273 22.94 0.91 5.88
C ALA A 273 22.32 -0.46 5.58
N ARG A 274 22.21 -0.87 4.29
CA ARG A 274 21.65 -2.18 3.92
C ARG A 274 22.43 -3.34 4.56
N ARG A 275 23.73 -3.14 4.81
CA ARG A 275 24.60 -4.10 5.50
C ARG A 275 24.12 -4.46 6.91
N LEU A 276 23.42 -3.55 7.59
CA LEU A 276 22.87 -3.83 8.91
C LEU A 276 21.82 -4.94 8.88
N HIS A 277 21.06 -5.08 7.78
CA HIS A 277 20.05 -6.11 7.66
C HIS A 277 20.67 -7.51 7.68
N THR A 278 21.63 -7.75 6.78
CA THR A 278 22.29 -9.06 6.65
C THR A 278 23.05 -9.44 7.91
N LEU A 279 23.69 -8.47 8.58
CA LEU A 279 24.39 -8.71 9.84
C LEU A 279 23.44 -9.04 10.99
N VAL A 280 22.35 -8.28 11.17
CA VAL A 280 21.38 -8.56 12.25
C VAL A 280 20.71 -9.91 12.02
N GLU A 281 20.31 -10.21 10.79
CA GLU A 281 19.73 -11.51 10.41
C GLU A 281 20.69 -12.65 10.74
N LYS A 282 21.98 -12.50 10.38
CA LYS A 282 22.99 -13.52 10.68
C LYS A 282 23.26 -13.70 12.18
N VAL A 283 23.23 -12.61 12.96
CA VAL A 283 23.37 -12.67 14.43
C VAL A 283 22.21 -13.42 15.07
N LEU A 284 21.00 -13.27 14.53
CA LEU A 284 19.78 -13.84 15.09
C LEU A 284 19.34 -15.17 14.47
N GLU A 285 20.00 -15.64 13.41
CA GLU A 285 19.59 -16.81 12.60
C GLU A 285 19.25 -18.04 13.46
N GLU A 286 20.14 -18.47 14.34
CA GLU A 286 19.89 -19.65 15.19
C GLU A 286 18.78 -19.40 16.21
N ILE A 287 18.70 -18.19 16.79
CA ILE A 287 17.62 -17.84 17.73
C ILE A 287 16.28 -17.91 17.02
N SER A 288 16.20 -17.35 15.81
CA SER A 288 14.98 -17.34 15.02
C SER A 288 14.57 -18.74 14.56
N PHE A 289 15.53 -19.65 14.39
CA PHE A 289 15.25 -21.05 14.05
C PHE A 289 14.74 -21.84 15.26
N GLU A 290 15.35 -21.64 16.43
CA GLU A 290 15.03 -22.36 17.66
C GLU A 290 13.84 -21.77 18.44
N ALA A 291 13.46 -20.52 18.17
CA ALA A 291 12.43 -19.78 18.92
C ALA A 291 11.13 -20.55 19.18
N PRO A 292 10.51 -21.25 18.19
CA PRO A 292 9.24 -21.96 18.44
C PRO A 292 9.36 -23.14 19.42
N GLU A 293 10.56 -23.70 19.55
CA GLU A 293 10.86 -24.89 20.38
C GLU A 293 11.69 -24.55 21.62
N SER A 294 12.10 -23.28 21.78
CA SER A 294 13.02 -22.86 22.82
C SER A 294 12.35 -22.74 24.19
N ASP A 295 12.97 -23.32 25.22
CA ASP A 295 12.64 -23.05 26.62
C ASP A 295 13.20 -21.69 27.09
N GLU A 296 14.14 -21.10 26.35
CA GLU A 296 14.81 -19.85 26.68
C GLU A 296 13.96 -18.65 26.22
N LYS A 297 13.24 -18.08 27.17
CA LYS A 297 12.28 -16.98 26.94
C LYS A 297 12.91 -15.59 26.89
N SER A 298 14.21 -15.47 27.15
CA SER A 298 14.89 -14.16 27.21
C SER A 298 16.30 -14.28 26.65
N VAL A 299 16.57 -13.53 25.59
CA VAL A 299 17.84 -13.52 24.87
C VAL A 299 18.42 -12.13 24.89
N ARG A 300 19.68 -12.00 25.33
CA ARG A 300 20.38 -10.73 25.41
C ARG A 300 21.56 -10.67 24.46
N VAL A 301 21.48 -9.80 23.45
CA VAL A 301 22.51 -9.62 22.42
C VAL A 301 23.52 -8.57 22.88
N ASN A 302 24.67 -9.02 23.37
CA ASN A 302 25.81 -8.18 23.79
C ASN A 302 26.98 -8.29 22.81
N ALA A 303 28.08 -7.56 23.04
CA ALA A 303 29.22 -7.56 22.11
C ALA A 303 29.87 -8.95 21.96
N SER A 304 29.93 -9.76 23.04
CA SER A 304 30.48 -11.13 22.96
C SER A 304 29.61 -12.06 22.12
N PHE A 305 28.28 -11.91 22.22
CA PHE A 305 27.32 -12.66 21.42
C PHE A 305 27.50 -12.36 19.94
N VAL A 306 27.54 -11.07 19.58
CA VAL A 306 27.76 -10.60 18.20
C VAL A 306 29.09 -11.10 17.64
N ARG A 307 30.18 -10.98 18.40
CA ARG A 307 31.51 -11.48 17.97
C ARG A 307 31.51 -12.99 17.72
N ALA A 308 30.87 -13.78 18.59
CA ALA A 308 30.83 -15.23 18.41
C ALA A 308 30.18 -15.62 17.07
N ARG A 309 29.14 -14.89 16.65
CA ARG A 309 28.41 -15.15 15.40
C ARG A 309 29.07 -14.58 14.16
N LEU A 310 29.77 -13.45 14.27
CA LEU A 310 30.30 -12.72 13.10
C LEU A 310 31.80 -12.86 12.89
N ALA A 311 32.59 -13.25 13.90
CA ALA A 311 34.05 -13.20 13.82
C ALA A 311 34.68 -14.03 12.69
N HIS A 312 34.05 -15.17 12.34
CA HIS A 312 34.55 -16.04 11.27
C HIS A 312 34.18 -15.55 9.86
N LEU A 313 33.15 -14.69 9.74
CA LEU A 313 32.67 -14.18 8.46
C LEU A 313 33.51 -13.02 7.97
N VAL A 314 33.94 -12.15 8.89
CA VAL A 314 34.65 -10.91 8.56
C VAL A 314 36.15 -11.14 8.33
N SER A 315 36.70 -12.27 8.77
CA SER A 315 38.10 -12.65 8.49
C SER A 315 38.31 -13.23 7.08
N ASP A 316 37.25 -13.57 6.37
CA ASP A 316 37.29 -14.21 5.06
C ASP A 316 36.51 -13.34 4.05
N ASP A 317 37.26 -12.60 3.23
CA ASP A 317 36.72 -11.67 2.23
C ASP A 317 35.80 -12.37 1.21
N ASP A 318 36.03 -13.65 0.93
CA ASP A 318 35.19 -14.41 0.01
C ASP A 318 33.86 -14.78 0.69
N LEU A 319 33.88 -15.28 1.92
CA LEU A 319 32.63 -15.55 2.67
C LEU A 319 31.80 -14.29 2.91
N SER A 320 32.45 -13.17 3.23
CA SER A 320 31.77 -11.88 3.41
C SER A 320 31.02 -11.45 2.15
N ARG A 321 31.53 -11.72 0.95
CA ARG A 321 30.85 -11.36 -0.31
C ARG A 321 29.63 -12.23 -0.64
N PHE A 322 29.59 -13.47 -0.15
CA PHE A 322 28.50 -14.41 -0.45
C PHE A 322 27.43 -14.46 0.64
N ILE A 323 27.79 -14.20 1.89
CA ILE A 323 26.90 -14.37 3.05
C ILE A 323 26.40 -13.02 3.61
N LEU A 324 27.20 -11.96 3.50
CA LEU A 324 26.93 -10.67 4.13
C LEU A 324 26.64 -9.58 3.12
#